data_AF-A0A952T2R0-F1
#
_entry.id   AF-A0A952T2R0-F1
#
_cell.length_a   1.000
_cell.length_b   1.000
_cell.length_c   1.000
_cell.angle_alpha   90.00
_cell.angle_beta   90.00
_cell.angle_gamma   90.00
#
_symmetry.space_group_name_H-M   'P 1'
#
loop_
_entity.id
_entity.type
_entity.pdbx_description
1 polymer ?
#
loop_
_entity_poly.entity_id
_entity_poly.type
_entity_poly.pdbx_seq_one_letter_code
_entity_poly.pdbx_strand_id
1 'polypeptide(L)' 'MPRLHELQRAFAAAIVEGKGLPSVTSMQGGPSWRSLALYRRLIRNNYTQALRITYPALHRLIGGRYFG' A
#
# COMPACT_ATOMS: atom_id res chain seq x y z
N MET A 1 12.14 16.01 -16.10
CA MET A 1 11.26 14.83 -15.91
C MET A 1 11.84 13.96 -14.81
N PRO A 2 11.04 13.47 -13.86
CA PRO A 2 11.52 12.58 -12.81
C PRO A 2 12.08 11.29 -13.41
N ARG A 3 13.16 10.76 -12.83
CA ARG A 3 13.74 9.47 -13.24
C ARG A 3 12.83 8.33 -12.79
N LEU A 4 12.87 7.20 -13.48
CA LEU A 4 12.02 6.04 -13.18
C LEU A 4 12.12 5.59 -11.70
N HIS A 5 13.32 5.56 -11.15
CA HIS A 5 13.53 5.16 -9.76
C HIS A 5 12.93 6.13 -8.74
N GLU A 6 12.83 7.43 -9.09
CA GLU A 6 12.21 8.46 -8.25
C GLU A 6 10.69 8.28 -8.25
N LEU A 7 10.11 8.00 -9.43
CA LEU A 7 8.68 7.69 -9.57
C LEU A 7 8.32 6.42 -8.79
N GLN A 8 9.12 5.36 -8.92
CA GLN A 8 8.92 4.10 -8.20
C GLN A 8 9.03 4.29 -6.68
N ARG A 9 10.00 5.08 -6.22
CA ARG A 9 10.15 5.40 -4.79
C ARG A 9 8.95 6.19 -4.27
N ALA A 10 8.49 7.21 -5.01
CA ALA A 10 7.32 8.00 -4.65
C ALA A 10 6.04 7.15 -4.62
N PHE A 11 5.87 6.26 -5.59
CA PHE A 11 4.76 5.31 -5.64
C PHE A 11 4.80 4.35 -4.44
N ALA A 12 5.96 3.75 -4.15
CA ALA A 12 6.13 2.85 -3.00
C ALA A 12 5.81 3.57 -1.67
N ALA A 13 6.29 4.80 -1.48
CA ALA A 13 5.95 5.60 -0.31
C ALA A 13 4.43 5.88 -0.21
N ALA A 14 3.78 6.19 -1.33
CA ALA A 14 2.32 6.40 -1.37
C ALA A 14 1.55 5.11 -1.04
N ILE A 15 1.99 3.95 -1.52
CA ILE A 15 1.34 2.66 -1.29
C ILE A 15 1.59 2.12 0.11
N VAL A 16 2.77 2.30 0.70
CA VAL A 16 3.14 1.74 2.03
C VAL A 16 2.82 2.71 3.15
N GLU A 17 3.21 3.98 3.02
CA GLU A 17 3.03 4.98 4.08
C GLU A 17 1.76 5.81 3.91
N GLY A 18 1.20 5.87 2.70
CA GLY A 18 0.10 6.81 2.39
C GLY A 18 0.58 8.25 2.22
N LYS A 19 1.89 8.50 2.32
CA LYS A 19 2.52 9.80 2.11
C LYS A 19 2.84 10.00 0.63
N GLY A 20 2.62 11.20 0.10
CA GLY A 20 2.98 11.51 -1.29
C GLY A 20 1.91 11.19 -2.34
N LEU A 21 0.68 10.86 -1.93
CA LEU A 21 -0.48 10.75 -2.83
C LEU A 21 -0.64 11.92 -3.82
N PRO A 22 -0.45 13.20 -3.40
CA PRO A 22 -0.55 14.36 -4.30
C PRO A 22 0.57 14.39 -5.35
N SER A 23 1.76 13.93 -4.96
CA SER A 23 2.96 14.00 -5.80
C SER A 23 2.91 12.96 -6.92
N VAL A 24 2.49 11.73 -6.63
CA VAL A 24 2.40 10.63 -7.62
C VAL A 24 1.36 10.90 -8.70
N THR A 25 0.22 11.48 -8.33
CA THR A 25 -0.90 11.79 -9.26
C THR A 25 -0.64 13.03 -10.10
N SER A 26 0.06 14.03 -9.56
CA SER A 26 0.51 15.19 -10.32
C SER A 26 1.58 14.86 -11.36
N MET A 27 2.33 13.77 -11.18
CA MET A 27 3.51 13.50 -12.03
C MET A 27 3.16 13.01 -13.43
N GLN A 28 2.08 12.26 -13.65
CA GLN A 28 1.73 11.76 -15.00
C GLN A 28 0.28 11.25 -15.08
N GLY A 29 -0.72 12.12 -15.30
CA GLY A 29 -2.08 11.74 -15.74
C GLY A 29 -2.69 10.48 -15.10
N GLY A 30 -2.30 10.21 -13.85
CA GLY A 30 -2.30 8.85 -13.29
C GLY A 30 -3.67 8.49 -12.73
N PRO A 31 -3.82 7.27 -12.18
CA PRO A 31 -5.04 6.89 -11.49
C PRO A 31 -5.40 7.96 -10.47
N SER A 32 -6.67 8.40 -10.46
CA SER A 32 -7.16 9.41 -9.52
C SER A 32 -6.75 9.07 -8.07
N TRP A 33 -6.70 10.07 -7.18
CA TRP A 33 -6.37 9.83 -5.76
C TRP A 33 -7.26 8.74 -5.15
N ARG A 34 -8.52 8.67 -5.61
CA ARG A 34 -9.49 7.64 -5.23
C ARG A 34 -9.05 6.26 -5.69
N SER A 35 -8.61 6.13 -6.94
CA SER A 35 -8.07 4.87 -7.49
C SER A 35 -6.83 4.41 -6.72
N LEU A 36 -5.92 5.32 -6.37
CA LEU A 36 -4.72 4.98 -5.59
C LEU A 36 -5.06 4.56 -4.15
N ALA A 37 -6.00 5.26 -3.51
CA ALA A 37 -6.50 4.90 -2.18
C ALA A 37 -7.18 3.52 -2.18
N LEU A 38 -7.97 3.22 -3.22
CA LEU A 38 -8.56 1.89 -3.42
C LEU A 38 -7.48 0.83 -3.61
N TYR A 39 -6.49 1.10 -4.44
CA TYR A 39 -5.38 0.16 -4.69
C TYR A 39 -4.58 -0.12 -3.42
N ARG A 40 -4.26 0.91 -2.62
CA ARG A 40 -3.64 0.77 -1.30
C ARG A 40 -4.49 -0.10 -0.37
N ARG A 41 -5.81 0.14 -0.31
CA ARG A 41 -6.72 -0.65 0.52
C ARG A 41 -6.75 -2.12 0.10
N LEU A 42 -6.79 -2.40 -1.21
CA LEU A 42 -6.77 -3.76 -1.74
C LEU A 42 -5.47 -4.48 -1.40
N ILE A 43 -4.32 -3.84 -1.65
CA ILE A 43 -3.01 -4.41 -1.30
C ILE A 43 -2.94 -4.73 0.19
N ARG A 44 -3.27 -3.77 1.05
CA ARG A 44 -3.19 -3.96 2.50
C ARG A 44 -4.08 -5.11 2.96
N ASN A 45 -5.32 -5.17 2.48
CA ASN A 45 -6.24 -6.26 2.81
C ASN A 45 -5.73 -7.63 2.35
N ASN A 46 -5.23 -7.72 1.12
CA ASN A 46 -4.71 -8.97 0.56
C ASN A 46 -3.50 -9.46 1.34
N TYR A 47 -2.55 -8.58 1.68
CA TYR A 47 -1.40 -8.92 2.51
C TYR A 47 -1.81 -9.35 3.92
N THR A 48 -2.73 -8.63 4.56
CA THR A 48 -3.29 -9.03 5.87
C THR A 48 -3.90 -10.43 5.82
N GLN A 49 -4.69 -10.73 4.77
CA GLN A 49 -5.29 -12.05 4.62
C GLN A 49 -4.24 -13.13 4.36
N ALA A 50 -3.27 -12.88 3.48
CA ALA A 50 -2.17 -13.79 3.23
C ALA A 50 -1.41 -14.11 4.52
N LEU A 51 -1.04 -13.09 5.30
CA LEU A 51 -0.36 -13.28 6.58
C LEU A 51 -1.18 -14.12 7.57
N ARG A 52 -2.49 -13.91 7.66
CA ARG A 52 -3.38 -14.71 8.52
C ARG A 52 -3.42 -16.18 8.12
N ILE A 53 -3.42 -16.45 6.81
CA ILE A 53 -3.44 -17.80 6.25
C ILE A 53 -2.09 -18.49 6.47
N THR A 54 -0.99 -17.78 6.21
CA THR A 54 0.37 -18.32 6.34
C THR A 54 0.77 -18.53 7.80
N TYR A 55 0.33 -17.65 8.71
CA TYR A 55 0.74 -17.65 10.13
C TYR A 55 -0.44 -17.73 11.10
N PRO A 56 -1.25 -18.80 11.08
CA PRO A 56 -2.46 -18.91 11.88
C PRO A 56 -2.17 -19.00 13.39
N ALA A 57 -1.08 -19.68 13.78
CA ALA A 57 -0.66 -19.76 15.18
C ALA A 57 -0.25 -18.38 15.71
N LEU A 58 0.52 -17.61 14.92
CA LEU A 58 0.93 -16.25 15.28
C LEU A 58 -0.29 -15.34 15.39
N HIS A 59 -1.24 -15.42 14.46
CA HIS A 59 -2.48 -14.65 14.50
C HIS A 59 -3.31 -14.92 15.78
N ARG A 60 -3.36 -16.18 16.24
CA ARG A 60 -4.01 -16.54 17.51
C ARG A 60 -3.26 -16.03 18.73
N LEU A 61 -1.93 -15.99 18.68
CA LEU A 61 -1.08 -15.59 19.80
C LEU A 61 -1.09 -14.08 20.05
N ILE A 62 -0.87 -13.27 19.01
CA ILE A 62 -0.75 -11.80 19.14
C ILE A 62 -2.09 -11.08 18.91
N GLY A 63 -3.06 -11.77 18.31
CA GLY A 63 -4.37 -11.22 17.99
C GLY A 63 -4.41 -10.39 16.71
N GLY A 64 -5.62 -10.15 16.22
CA GLY A 64 -5.85 -9.54 14.90
C GLY A 64 -5.38 -8.09 14.75
N ARG A 65 -5.08 -7.39 15.85
CA ARG A 65 -4.64 -5.98 15.85
C ARG A 65 -3.28 -5.77 15.18
N TYR A 66 -2.40 -6.77 15.19
CA TYR A 66 -1.05 -6.66 14.61
C TYR A 66 -0.97 -7.07 13.15
N PHE A 67 -2.05 -7.62 12.60
CA PHE A 67 -2.12 -8.02 11.19
C PHE A 67 -2.78 -6.95 10.30
N GLY A 68 -3.26 -5.84 10.89
CA GLY A 68 -4.09 -4.82 10.26
C GLY A 68 -3.36 -3.57 9.80
#